data_AF-A0A7J9E3F6-F1
#
_entry.id   AF-A0A7J9E3F6-F1
#
_cell.length_a   1.000
_cell.length_b   1.000
_cell.length_c   1.000
_cell.angle_alpha   90.00
_cell.angle_beta   90.00
_cell.angle_gamma   90.00
#
_symmetry.space_group_name_H-M   'P 1'
#
loop_
_entity.id
_entity.type
_entity.pdbx_description
1 polymer ?
#
loop_
_entity_poly.entity_id
_entity_poly.type
_entity_poly.pdbx_seq_one_letter_code
_entity_poly.pdbx_strand_id
1 'polypeptide(L)'
;MANSKKPGGLREMLESMYSVIALLFILVACVELCDAAAAVDVYRLIQYDMSGSPFGSRFAALNHHAASLHFPPGVDLSRTVLIIPLRELNITFVREYINQKNPLGGLLVLLPEVLSFKTGGNKQVHEKEKMKNLLAELERLLVHSNIPYPVYFAFENDEIDTVLADIKKNDLMGQPATATTGGYKFVIPTAEPKKVASPTMTNIQGWLSGLKTDGDANQLPTIAIVASYDTFGASPALSVGSDSNGSGIVALLEIARLFSLLYSNPKTRGRYNLLFGLTSGGPYNYNGTQKWLRSFDQRLRESIDYAICLNSIGSWDNELWIHVSKPPENAYIKQIFEVSW
;
A
#
# COMPACT_ATOMS: atom_id res chain seq x y z
N MET A 1 0.92 -90.99 4.33
CA MET A 1 0.72 -89.63 4.90
C MET A 1 2.03 -88.87 4.79
N ALA A 2 2.16 -87.95 3.83
CA ALA A 2 3.13 -86.85 3.85
C ALA A 2 2.77 -85.88 2.73
N ASN A 3 2.13 -84.77 3.08
CA ASN A 3 1.72 -83.70 2.17
C ASN A 3 2.93 -82.78 1.93
N SER A 4 3.48 -82.77 0.72
CA SER A 4 4.53 -81.81 0.33
C SER A 4 3.89 -80.48 -0.04
N LYS A 5 3.91 -79.51 0.90
CA LYS A 5 3.51 -78.13 0.65
C LYS A 5 4.56 -77.44 -0.23
N LYS A 6 4.16 -77.00 -1.42
CA LYS A 6 5.01 -76.23 -2.35
C LYS A 6 5.38 -74.86 -1.74
N PRO A 7 6.66 -74.42 -1.82
CA PRO A 7 7.14 -73.20 -1.16
C PRO A 7 6.92 -71.90 -1.98
N GLY A 8 6.05 -71.92 -3.00
CA GLY A 8 5.87 -70.79 -3.94
C GLY A 8 5.15 -69.57 -3.34
N GLY A 9 4.14 -69.79 -2.50
CA GLY A 9 3.33 -68.69 -1.95
C GLY A 9 4.05 -67.79 -0.95
N LEU A 10 5.10 -68.29 -0.29
CA LEU A 10 5.88 -67.49 0.67
C LEU A 10 6.71 -66.42 -0.04
N ARG A 11 7.22 -66.73 -1.24
CA ARG A 11 8.06 -65.82 -2.03
C ARG A 11 7.23 -64.70 -2.68
N GLU A 12 6.05 -65.04 -3.22
CA GLU A 12 5.10 -64.05 -3.75
C GLU A 12 4.56 -63.13 -2.64
N MET A 13 4.29 -63.66 -1.44
CA MET A 13 3.94 -62.84 -0.28
C MET A 13 5.07 -61.90 0.13
N LEU A 14 6.33 -62.37 0.15
CA LEU A 14 7.48 -61.54 0.47
C LEU A 14 7.67 -60.41 -0.55
N GLU A 15 7.59 -60.71 -1.85
CA GLU A 15 7.69 -59.70 -2.91
C GLU A 15 6.55 -58.68 -2.84
N SER A 16 5.32 -59.12 -2.57
CA SER A 16 4.18 -58.21 -2.34
C SER A 16 4.38 -57.35 -1.08
N MET A 17 4.96 -57.90 -0.01
CA MET A 17 5.27 -57.14 1.20
C MET A 17 6.35 -56.09 0.94
N TYR A 18 7.40 -56.42 0.18
CA TYR A 18 8.42 -55.45 -0.23
C TYR A 18 7.83 -54.32 -1.07
N SER A 19 6.92 -54.61 -2.01
CA SER A 19 6.22 -53.57 -2.78
C SER A 19 5.32 -52.69 -1.92
N VAL A 20 4.60 -53.27 -0.95
CA VAL A 20 3.76 -52.49 -0.01
C VAL A 20 4.61 -51.61 0.90
N ILE A 21 5.73 -52.12 1.40
CA ILE A 21 6.68 -51.37 2.23
C ILE A 21 7.31 -50.22 1.41
N ALA A 22 7.73 -50.48 0.16
CA ALA A 22 8.26 -49.45 -0.72
C ALA A 22 7.22 -48.36 -1.03
N LEU A 23 5.96 -48.74 -1.27
CA LEU A 23 4.87 -47.80 -1.47
C LEU A 23 4.61 -46.96 -0.20
N LEU A 24 4.67 -47.59 0.98
CA LEU A 24 4.54 -46.89 2.26
C LEU A 24 5.66 -45.85 2.44
N PHE A 25 6.91 -46.19 2.12
CA PHE A 25 8.02 -45.24 2.18
C PHE A 25 7.86 -44.09 1.17
N ILE A 26 7.37 -44.36 -0.04
CA ILE A 26 7.06 -43.31 -1.02
C ILE A 26 5.94 -42.40 -0.50
N LEU A 27 4.87 -42.97 0.05
CA LEU A 27 3.76 -42.20 0.60
C LEU A 27 4.19 -41.34 1.80
N VAL A 28 5.00 -41.88 2.71
CA VAL A 28 5.56 -41.13 3.86
C VAL A 28 6.46 -39.99 3.37
N ALA A 29 7.33 -40.25 2.39
CA ALA A 29 8.17 -39.22 1.79
C ALA A 29 7.33 -38.13 1.08
N CYS A 30 6.22 -38.50 0.43
CA CYS A 30 5.29 -37.55 -0.19
C CYS A 30 4.55 -36.69 0.85
N VAL A 31 4.26 -37.23 2.05
CA VAL A 31 3.61 -36.46 3.13
C VAL A 31 4.57 -35.41 3.70
N GLU A 32 5.85 -35.74 3.92
CA GLU A 32 6.86 -34.75 4.36
C GLU A 32 7.12 -33.66 3.31
N LEU A 33 6.97 -33.97 2.02
CA LEU A 33 7.09 -32.99 0.92
C LEU A 33 5.93 -31.98 0.88
N CYS A 34 4.76 -32.31 1.42
CA CYS A 34 3.60 -31.42 1.41
C CYS A 34 3.71 -30.24 2.39
N ASP A 35 4.55 -30.35 3.42
CA ASP A 35 4.76 -29.29 4.43
C ASP A 35 5.94 -28.35 4.09
N ALA A 36 6.57 -28.51 2.91
CA ALA A 36 7.77 -27.77 2.53
C ALA A 36 7.50 -26.36 1.95
N ALA A 37 6.25 -25.90 1.94
CA ALA A 37 5.86 -24.61 1.38
C ALA A 37 4.97 -23.82 2.35
N ALA A 38 5.48 -22.71 2.85
CA ALA A 38 4.71 -21.74 3.63
C ALA A 38 4.13 -20.65 2.71
N ALA A 39 2.89 -20.26 2.95
CA ALA A 39 2.23 -19.17 2.24
C ALA A 39 2.25 -17.91 3.11
N VAL A 40 2.81 -16.82 2.58
CA VAL A 40 2.94 -15.54 3.29
C VAL A 40 2.25 -14.45 2.49
N ASP A 41 1.44 -13.64 3.18
CA ASP A 41 0.85 -12.44 2.62
C ASP A 41 1.93 -11.37 2.41
N VAL A 42 2.14 -11.00 1.14
CA VAL A 42 3.10 -9.98 0.74
C VAL A 42 2.42 -8.87 -0.05
N TYR A 43 2.89 -7.64 0.17
CA TYR A 43 2.35 -6.42 -0.41
C TYR A 43 3.40 -5.78 -1.30
N ARG A 44 3.10 -5.62 -2.59
CA ARG A 44 4.06 -5.10 -3.56
C ARG A 44 4.26 -3.59 -3.40
N LEU A 45 5.49 -3.12 -3.65
CA LEU A 45 5.77 -1.70 -3.86
C LEU A 45 5.03 -1.19 -5.10
N ILE A 46 4.56 0.05 -5.04
CA ILE A 46 3.90 0.73 -6.15
C ILE A 46 4.82 0.82 -7.36
N GLN A 47 4.20 0.87 -8.55
CA GLN A 47 4.87 1.11 -9.82
C GLN A 47 4.10 2.19 -10.57
N TYR A 48 4.79 3.27 -10.94
CA TYR A 48 4.16 4.35 -11.71
C TYR A 48 5.20 5.09 -12.56
N ASP A 49 4.72 5.84 -13.55
CA ASP A 49 5.55 6.76 -14.33
C ASP A 49 5.05 8.18 -14.09
N MET A 50 5.95 9.13 -13.84
CA MET A 50 5.63 10.55 -13.73
C MET A 50 6.44 11.32 -14.78
N SER A 51 5.75 12.05 -15.67
CA SER A 51 6.38 12.82 -16.76
C SER A 51 7.35 12.01 -17.64
N GLY A 52 7.07 10.71 -17.83
CA GLY A 52 7.92 9.79 -18.61
C GLY A 52 9.03 9.10 -17.82
N SER A 53 9.28 9.51 -16.57
CA SER A 53 10.26 8.88 -15.69
C SER A 53 9.63 7.75 -14.88
N PRO A 54 10.24 6.55 -14.83
CA PRO A 54 9.73 5.42 -14.06
C PRO A 54 10.10 5.51 -12.57
N PHE A 55 9.16 5.12 -11.71
CA PHE A 55 9.29 5.10 -10.26
C PHE A 55 8.74 3.82 -9.64
N GLY A 56 9.26 3.47 -8.46
CA GLY A 56 8.91 2.28 -7.71
C GLY A 56 9.48 0.99 -8.30
N SER A 57 8.85 -0.14 -7.98
CA SER A 57 9.34 -1.47 -8.40
C SER A 57 8.87 -1.82 -9.80
N ARG A 58 9.80 -2.12 -10.72
CA ARG A 58 9.49 -2.41 -12.12
C ARG A 58 9.12 -3.86 -12.42
N PHE A 59 9.36 -4.75 -11.46
CA PHE A 59 9.14 -6.19 -11.61
C PHE A 59 8.19 -6.72 -10.54
N ALA A 60 7.51 -7.82 -10.82
CA ALA A 60 6.59 -8.48 -9.90
C ALA A 60 6.89 -9.97 -9.72
N ALA A 61 7.36 -10.65 -10.77
CA ALA A 61 7.72 -12.05 -10.63
C ALA A 61 8.95 -12.19 -9.73
N LEU A 62 8.92 -13.19 -8.85
CA LEU A 62 10.04 -13.47 -7.95
C LEU A 62 10.24 -14.99 -7.88
N ASN A 63 11.48 -15.45 -8.08
CA ASN A 63 11.80 -16.88 -8.11
C ASN A 63 13.27 -17.09 -7.70
N HIS A 64 13.62 -16.65 -6.50
CA HIS A 64 15.00 -16.42 -6.07
C HIS A 64 15.24 -16.94 -4.66
N HIS A 65 16.50 -17.29 -4.37
CA HIS A 65 16.89 -17.80 -3.05
C HIS A 65 16.87 -16.68 -2.01
N ALA A 66 16.49 -17.00 -0.78
CA ALA A 66 16.46 -16.03 0.30
C ALA A 66 17.85 -15.84 0.92
N ALA A 67 18.19 -14.60 1.28
CA ALA A 67 19.37 -14.29 2.09
C ALA A 67 19.06 -13.16 3.08
N SER A 68 19.85 -13.08 4.14
CA SER A 68 19.80 -12.02 5.14
C SER A 68 20.77 -10.88 4.80
N LEU A 69 20.76 -9.80 5.58
CA LEU A 69 21.67 -8.66 5.41
C LEU A 69 23.15 -9.03 5.61
N HIS A 70 23.44 -10.14 6.30
CA HIS A 70 24.79 -10.58 6.64
C HIS A 70 25.35 -11.55 5.60
N PHE A 71 25.33 -11.15 4.33
CA PHE A 71 25.92 -11.95 3.26
C PHE A 71 27.45 -11.74 3.18
N PRO A 72 28.22 -12.78 2.79
CA PRO A 72 29.66 -12.65 2.59
C PRO A 72 30.02 -11.58 1.53
N PRO A 73 31.15 -10.86 1.68
CA PRO A 73 31.56 -9.87 0.70
C PRO A 73 31.86 -10.52 -0.66
N GLY A 74 31.43 -9.87 -1.75
CA GLY A 74 31.67 -10.34 -3.13
C GLY A 74 30.67 -11.36 -3.66
N VAL A 75 29.60 -11.67 -2.91
CA VAL A 75 28.52 -12.54 -3.37
C VAL A 75 27.65 -11.83 -4.41
N ASP A 76 27.32 -12.55 -5.49
CA ASP A 76 26.36 -12.08 -6.49
C ASP A 76 24.93 -12.19 -5.95
N LEU A 77 24.26 -11.04 -5.82
CA LEU A 77 22.89 -10.93 -5.30
C LEU A 77 21.83 -10.92 -6.40
N SER A 78 22.23 -11.04 -7.68
CA SER A 78 21.32 -10.99 -8.85
C SER A 78 20.18 -12.00 -8.79
N ARG A 79 20.35 -13.12 -8.05
CA ARG A 79 19.36 -14.19 -7.91
C ARG A 79 18.94 -14.42 -6.45
N THR A 80 19.05 -13.37 -5.65
CA THR A 80 18.85 -13.42 -4.21
C THR A 80 17.76 -12.43 -3.80
N VAL A 81 16.86 -12.88 -2.94
CA VAL A 81 15.87 -12.05 -2.24
C VAL A 81 16.45 -11.68 -0.88
N LEU A 82 16.75 -10.40 -0.68
CA LEU A 82 17.18 -9.92 0.62
C LEU A 82 15.96 -9.71 1.51
N ILE A 83 15.92 -10.43 2.64
CA ILE A 83 14.94 -10.21 3.70
C ILE A 83 15.55 -9.25 4.72
N ILE A 84 14.88 -8.13 4.97
CA ILE A 84 15.36 -7.11 5.90
C ILE A 84 14.23 -6.74 6.87
N PRO A 85 14.33 -7.10 8.16
CA PRO A 85 13.46 -6.54 9.19
C PRO A 85 13.64 -5.03 9.26
N LEU A 86 12.54 -4.27 9.33
CA LEU A 86 12.59 -2.80 9.42
C LEU A 86 13.46 -2.33 10.60
N ARG A 87 13.50 -3.11 11.68
CA ARG A 87 14.30 -2.83 12.89
C ARG A 87 15.81 -2.91 12.65
N GLU A 88 16.23 -3.73 11.69
CA GLU A 88 17.63 -3.96 11.31
C GLU A 88 18.03 -3.16 10.06
N LEU A 89 17.07 -2.43 9.47
CA LEU A 89 17.26 -1.75 8.20
C LEU A 89 18.23 -0.57 8.34
N ASN A 90 19.32 -0.63 7.59
CA ASN A 90 20.19 0.52 7.37
C ASN A 90 19.75 1.24 6.08
N ILE A 91 19.18 2.44 6.24
CA ILE A 91 18.63 3.18 5.11
C ILE A 91 19.70 3.66 4.12
N THR A 92 20.91 3.94 4.62
CA THR A 92 22.05 4.35 3.79
C THR A 92 22.48 3.22 2.87
N PHE A 93 22.53 1.99 3.40
CA PHE A 93 22.81 0.81 2.60
C PHE A 93 21.81 0.63 1.46
N VAL A 94 20.50 0.68 1.77
CA VAL A 94 19.44 0.55 0.75
C VAL A 94 19.55 1.66 -0.31
N ARG A 95 19.80 2.90 0.12
CA ARG A 95 19.96 4.05 -0.77
C ARG A 95 21.16 3.89 -1.70
N GLU A 96 22.32 3.53 -1.17
CA GLU A 96 23.53 3.31 -1.95
C GLU A 96 23.33 2.18 -2.95
N TYR A 97 22.73 1.07 -2.52
CA TYR A 97 22.47 -0.10 -3.36
C TYR A 97 21.55 0.24 -4.55
N ILE A 98 20.46 0.96 -4.30
CA ILE A 98 19.53 1.43 -5.34
C ILE A 98 20.22 2.43 -6.28
N ASN A 99 20.95 3.41 -5.74
CA ASN A 99 21.61 4.45 -6.53
C ASN A 99 22.72 3.90 -7.42
N GLN A 100 23.48 2.91 -6.93
CA GLN A 100 24.52 2.21 -7.68
C GLN A 100 23.95 1.23 -8.72
N LYS A 101 22.63 0.97 -8.68
CA LYS A 101 21.93 0.01 -9.55
C LYS A 101 22.55 -1.39 -9.47
N ASN A 102 22.95 -1.78 -8.26
CA ASN A 102 23.49 -3.11 -8.03
C ASN A 102 22.42 -4.18 -8.32
N PRO A 103 22.80 -5.32 -8.93
CA PRO A 103 21.83 -6.32 -9.32
C PRO A 103 21.35 -7.12 -8.12
N LEU A 104 20.03 -7.16 -7.93
CA LEU A 104 19.35 -7.85 -6.84
C LEU A 104 18.16 -8.64 -7.38
N GLY A 105 17.97 -9.87 -6.92
CA GLY A 105 16.84 -10.71 -7.32
C GLY A 105 15.50 -10.23 -6.74
N GLY A 106 15.52 -9.65 -5.54
CA GLY A 106 14.36 -8.98 -4.95
C GLY A 106 14.65 -8.45 -3.55
N LEU A 107 13.76 -7.60 -3.04
CA LEU A 107 13.82 -7.06 -1.69
C LEU A 107 12.50 -7.35 -0.97
N LEU A 108 12.59 -7.98 0.20
CA LEU A 108 11.47 -8.18 1.12
C LEU A 108 11.74 -7.42 2.42
N VAL A 109 10.94 -6.40 2.71
CA VAL A 109 11.02 -5.65 3.97
C VAL A 109 9.97 -6.20 4.92
N LEU A 110 10.40 -6.64 6.11
CA LEU A 110 9.49 -7.09 7.16
C LEU A 110 9.08 -5.91 8.03
N LEU A 111 7.78 -5.66 8.10
CA LEU A 111 7.14 -4.61 8.87
C LEU A 111 6.75 -5.17 10.25
N PRO A 112 7.05 -4.47 11.35
CA PRO A 112 6.64 -4.90 12.67
C PRO A 112 5.12 -5.10 12.78
N GLU A 113 4.69 -6.15 13.49
CA GLU A 113 3.27 -6.45 13.69
C GLU A 113 2.51 -5.29 14.37
N VAL A 114 3.19 -4.46 15.15
CA VAL A 114 2.62 -3.25 15.78
C VAL A 114 2.09 -2.23 14.75
N LEU A 115 2.58 -2.30 13.50
CA LEU A 115 2.08 -1.49 12.38
C LEU A 115 0.89 -2.15 11.68
N SER A 116 0.61 -3.42 11.97
CA SER A 116 -0.60 -4.09 11.49
C SER A 116 -1.81 -3.50 12.20
N PHE A 117 -2.84 -3.15 11.42
CA PHE A 117 -4.11 -2.63 11.94
C PHE A 117 -4.83 -3.59 12.90
N LYS A 118 -4.38 -4.84 13.00
CA LYS A 118 -5.00 -5.89 13.82
C LYS A 118 -4.64 -5.81 15.31
N THR A 119 -3.53 -5.16 15.67
CA THR A 119 -2.96 -5.29 17.02
C THR A 119 -2.87 -3.90 17.67
N GLY A 120 -3.99 -3.45 18.27
CA GLY A 120 -4.14 -2.19 19.01
C GLY A 120 -3.40 -2.15 20.36
N GLY A 121 -2.12 -2.49 20.37
CA GLY A 121 -1.30 -2.58 21.58
C GLY A 121 -0.57 -1.28 21.89
N ASN A 122 -0.89 -0.67 23.03
CA ASN A 122 -0.08 0.39 23.66
C ASN A 122 1.26 -0.18 24.14
N LYS A 123 2.28 -0.20 23.28
CA LYS A 123 3.69 -0.39 23.71
C LYS A 123 4.56 0.75 23.20
N GLN A 124 5.27 1.34 24.17
CA GLN A 124 6.37 2.31 24.13
C GLN A 124 6.37 3.36 22.99
N VAL A 125 5.93 4.56 23.33
CA VAL A 125 5.76 5.73 22.44
C VAL A 125 7.05 6.11 21.70
N HIS A 126 8.22 6.04 22.34
CA HIS A 126 9.48 6.46 21.73
C HIS A 126 10.04 5.51 20.66
N GLU A 127 9.96 4.19 20.86
CA GLU A 127 10.38 3.24 19.82
C GLU A 127 9.47 3.34 18.59
N LYS A 128 8.17 3.57 18.82
CA LYS A 128 7.19 3.79 17.76
C LYS A 128 7.51 5.03 16.94
N GLU A 129 7.94 6.12 17.56
CA GLU A 129 8.28 7.37 16.86
C GLU A 129 9.54 7.24 15.99
N LYS A 130 10.61 6.64 16.53
CA LYS A 130 11.82 6.37 15.73
C LYS A 130 11.52 5.46 14.54
N MET A 131 10.69 4.43 14.74
CA MET A 131 10.26 3.51 13.68
C MET A 131 9.43 4.23 12.60
N LYS A 132 8.53 5.14 13.01
CA LYS A 132 7.74 5.97 12.09
C LYS A 132 8.63 6.85 11.21
N ASN A 133 9.63 7.49 11.80
CA ASN A 133 10.58 8.33 11.05
C ASN A 133 11.37 7.51 10.04
N LEU A 134 11.90 6.34 10.47
CA LEU A 134 12.60 5.42 9.57
C LEU A 134 11.70 4.92 8.43
N LEU A 135 10.44 4.57 8.74
CA LEU A 135 9.46 4.13 7.75
C LEU A 135 9.14 5.24 6.74
N ALA A 136 8.95 6.48 7.20
CA ALA A 136 8.69 7.63 6.33
C ALA A 136 9.86 7.94 5.40
N GLU A 137 11.10 7.85 5.91
CA GLU A 137 12.30 7.98 5.08
C GLU A 137 12.42 6.85 4.06
N LEU A 138 12.13 5.61 4.46
CA LEU A 138 12.18 4.43 3.59
C LEU A 138 11.13 4.53 2.48
N GLU A 139 9.89 4.89 2.84
CA GLU A 139 8.80 5.13 1.90
C GLU A 139 9.20 6.20 0.89
N ARG A 140 9.72 7.34 1.37
CA ARG A 140 10.19 8.43 0.48
C ARG A 140 11.26 7.93 -0.47
N LEU A 141 12.24 7.16 0.01
CA LEU A 141 13.29 6.58 -0.82
C LEU A 141 12.72 5.64 -1.89
N LEU A 142 11.89 4.67 -1.50
CA LEU A 142 11.40 3.61 -2.40
C LEU A 142 10.42 4.16 -3.45
N VAL A 143 9.54 5.08 -3.06
CA VAL A 143 8.56 5.71 -3.97
C VAL A 143 9.25 6.56 -5.03
N HIS A 144 10.30 7.29 -4.68
CA HIS A 144 10.97 8.24 -5.58
C HIS A 144 12.18 7.64 -6.32
N SER A 145 12.40 6.33 -6.20
CA SER A 145 13.49 5.63 -6.89
C SER A 145 12.99 4.78 -8.04
N ASN A 146 13.78 4.63 -9.09
CA ASN A 146 13.54 3.63 -10.13
C ASN A 146 14.22 2.31 -9.75
N ILE A 147 13.44 1.31 -9.35
CA ILE A 147 13.97 0.05 -8.81
C ILE A 147 13.81 -1.08 -9.84
N PRO A 148 14.91 -1.60 -10.42
CA PRO A 148 14.89 -2.61 -11.48
C PRO A 148 14.74 -4.05 -10.96
N TYR A 149 14.06 -4.25 -9.83
CA TYR A 149 13.80 -5.56 -9.23
C TYR A 149 12.52 -5.52 -8.37
N PRO A 150 11.90 -6.69 -8.07
CA PRO A 150 10.71 -6.76 -7.23
C PRO A 150 10.99 -6.31 -5.80
N VAL A 151 10.13 -5.44 -5.27
CA VAL A 151 10.14 -5.02 -3.86
C VAL A 151 8.80 -5.33 -3.23
N TYR A 152 8.84 -6.02 -2.10
CA TYR A 152 7.68 -6.48 -1.35
C TYR A 152 7.80 -6.12 0.13
N PHE A 153 6.66 -5.99 0.78
CA PHE A 153 6.52 -5.82 2.22
C PHE A 153 5.75 -7.01 2.77
N ALA A 154 6.12 -7.52 3.94
CA ALA A 154 5.34 -8.48 4.70
C ALA A 154 5.30 -8.04 6.15
N PHE A 155 4.32 -8.48 6.93
CA PHE A 155 4.38 -8.30 8.38
C PHE A 155 5.23 -9.41 9.01
N GLU A 156 5.97 -9.07 10.07
CA GLU A 156 6.65 -10.04 10.93
C GLU A 156 5.62 -11.06 11.46
N ASN A 157 5.95 -12.35 11.36
CA ASN A 157 5.18 -13.46 11.94
C ASN A 157 6.15 -14.58 12.37
N ASP A 158 5.68 -15.47 13.25
CA ASP A 158 6.52 -16.53 13.82
C ASP A 158 7.15 -17.42 12.73
N GLU A 159 6.42 -17.71 11.65
CA GLU A 159 6.90 -18.54 10.54
C GLU A 159 8.07 -17.87 9.79
N ILE A 160 7.92 -16.61 9.36
CA ILE A 160 9.00 -15.87 8.66
C ILE A 160 10.18 -15.65 9.60
N ASP A 161 9.95 -15.43 10.89
CA ASP A 161 11.01 -15.22 11.86
C ASP A 161 11.86 -16.49 12.04
N THR A 162 11.23 -17.68 12.07
CA THR A 162 11.97 -18.95 12.08
C THR A 162 12.78 -19.16 10.80
N VAL A 163 12.18 -18.90 9.63
CA VAL A 163 12.86 -18.98 8.33
C VAL A 163 14.04 -18.00 8.26
N LEU A 164 13.86 -16.77 8.75
CA LEU A 164 14.92 -15.76 8.77
C LEU A 164 16.06 -16.14 9.72
N ALA A 165 15.76 -16.73 10.88
CA ALA A 165 16.77 -17.23 11.81
C ALA A 165 17.64 -18.33 11.17
N ASP A 166 17.02 -19.27 10.46
CA ASP A 166 17.72 -20.32 9.73
C ASP A 166 18.60 -19.76 8.60
N ILE A 167 18.06 -18.80 7.83
CA ILE A 167 18.81 -18.12 6.76
C ILE A 167 20.04 -17.40 7.35
N LYS A 168 19.86 -16.64 8.44
CA LYS A 168 20.96 -15.95 9.13
C LYS A 168 22.03 -16.94 9.58
N LYS A 169 21.64 -18.08 10.14
CA LYS A 169 22.57 -19.13 10.57
C LYS A 169 23.38 -19.67 9.39
N ASN A 170 22.73 -19.97 8.26
CA ASN A 170 23.38 -20.50 7.07
C ASN A 170 24.33 -19.47 6.42
N ASP A 171 23.90 -18.21 6.34
CA ASP A 171 24.72 -17.10 5.81
C ASP A 171 25.98 -16.89 6.67
N LEU A 172 25.85 -16.92 8.01
CA LEU A 172 26.98 -16.82 8.95
C LEU A 172 27.93 -18.01 8.85
N MET A 173 27.43 -19.20 8.51
CA MET A 173 28.24 -20.39 8.23
C MET A 173 28.92 -20.34 6.85
N GLY A 174 28.70 -19.28 6.06
CA GLY A 174 29.26 -19.13 4.72
C GLY A 174 28.67 -20.11 3.70
N GLN A 175 27.48 -20.65 3.97
CA GLN A 175 26.77 -21.57 3.10
C GLN A 175 25.47 -20.92 2.59
N PRO A 176 25.56 -19.87 1.74
CA PRO A 176 24.37 -19.22 1.21
C PRO A 176 23.52 -20.20 0.39
N ALA A 177 22.22 -19.95 0.35
CA ALA A 177 21.29 -20.78 -0.39
C ALA A 177 21.54 -20.69 -1.90
N THR A 178 21.75 -21.84 -2.54
CA THR A 178 21.93 -21.96 -3.99
C THR A 178 21.15 -23.15 -4.53
N ALA A 179 21.09 -23.27 -5.86
CA ALA A 179 20.44 -24.42 -6.50
C ALA A 179 21.07 -25.77 -6.10
N THR A 180 22.33 -25.79 -5.65
CA THR A 180 23.08 -27.02 -5.30
C THR A 180 23.20 -27.24 -3.80
N THR A 181 23.24 -26.18 -3.00
CA THR A 181 23.30 -26.27 -1.52
C THR A 181 21.92 -26.35 -0.87
N GLY A 182 20.86 -26.06 -1.63
CA GLY A 182 19.50 -26.00 -1.10
C GLY A 182 19.27 -24.73 -0.25
N GLY A 183 18.08 -24.64 0.34
CA GLY A 183 17.68 -23.52 1.20
C GLY A 183 16.36 -22.90 0.79
N TYR A 184 15.95 -21.88 1.54
CA TYR A 184 14.66 -21.22 1.33
C TYR A 184 14.63 -20.44 0.02
N LYS A 185 13.49 -20.50 -0.65
CA LYS A 185 13.26 -19.85 -1.93
C LYS A 185 11.90 -19.20 -1.92
N PHE A 186 11.85 -17.92 -2.28
CA PHE A 186 10.59 -17.24 -2.47
C PHE A 186 10.13 -17.37 -3.91
N VAL A 187 8.83 -17.61 -4.07
CA VAL A 187 8.19 -17.77 -5.37
C VAL A 187 6.92 -16.94 -5.39
N ILE A 188 6.88 -15.95 -6.28
CA ILE A 188 5.70 -15.13 -6.57
C ILE A 188 5.40 -15.32 -8.06
N PRO A 189 4.43 -16.18 -8.42
CA PRO A 189 4.11 -16.50 -9.80
C PRO A 189 3.18 -15.45 -10.45
N THR A 190 3.50 -14.16 -10.27
CA THR A 190 2.69 -13.05 -10.79
C THR A 190 3.23 -12.58 -12.14
N ALA A 191 2.34 -12.31 -13.09
CA ALA A 191 2.73 -11.74 -14.37
C ALA A 191 3.24 -10.30 -14.22
N GLU A 192 4.16 -9.90 -15.11
CA GLU A 192 4.70 -8.56 -15.07
C GLU A 192 3.62 -7.48 -15.33
N PRO A 193 3.60 -6.39 -14.53
CA PRO A 193 2.55 -5.40 -14.62
C PRO A 193 2.59 -4.63 -15.93
N LYS A 194 1.42 -4.41 -16.51
CA LYS A 194 1.26 -3.62 -17.73
C LYS A 194 0.83 -2.20 -17.40
N LYS A 195 1.33 -1.24 -18.17
CA LYS A 195 0.96 0.18 -18.03
C LYS A 195 -0.55 0.36 -18.27
N VAL A 196 -1.22 0.99 -17.32
CA VAL A 196 -2.62 1.41 -17.45
C VAL A 196 -2.62 2.84 -18.02
N ALA A 197 -2.96 2.98 -19.30
CA ALA A 197 -2.89 4.28 -19.98
C ALA A 197 -3.96 5.28 -19.50
N SER A 198 -5.14 4.79 -19.10
CA SER A 198 -6.26 5.63 -18.69
C SER A 198 -7.07 4.95 -17.59
N PRO A 199 -6.66 5.06 -16.31
CA PRO A 199 -7.46 4.53 -15.22
C PRO A 199 -8.82 5.22 -15.16
N THR A 200 -9.87 4.45 -14.87
CA THR A 200 -11.21 4.96 -14.62
C THR A 200 -11.20 5.70 -13.29
N MET A 201 -11.39 7.01 -13.33
CA MET A 201 -11.52 7.86 -12.15
C MET A 201 -13.00 8.21 -11.99
N THR A 202 -13.57 7.89 -10.84
CA THR A 202 -14.96 8.22 -10.50
C THR A 202 -14.97 9.40 -9.56
N ASN A 203 -15.89 10.34 -9.76
CA ASN A 203 -16.11 11.42 -8.81
C ASN A 203 -17.56 11.36 -8.36
N ILE A 204 -17.82 11.64 -7.09
CA ILE A 204 -19.16 11.64 -6.51
C ILE A 204 -19.50 13.10 -6.20
N GLN A 205 -20.69 13.54 -6.61
CA GLN A 205 -21.13 14.91 -6.37
C GLN A 205 -22.57 14.96 -5.87
N GLY A 206 -22.87 15.96 -5.05
CA GLY A 206 -24.21 16.27 -4.56
C GLY A 206 -24.45 17.78 -4.60
N TRP A 207 -25.69 18.18 -4.89
CA TRP A 207 -26.05 19.59 -5.02
C TRP A 207 -27.22 19.96 -4.12
N LEU A 208 -27.08 21.07 -3.39
CA LEU A 208 -28.18 21.71 -2.66
C LEU A 208 -28.44 23.08 -3.27
N SER A 209 -29.64 23.27 -3.81
CA SER A 209 -30.02 24.54 -4.41
C SER A 209 -30.33 25.60 -3.34
N GLY A 210 -29.79 26.79 -3.54
CA GLY A 210 -30.11 27.96 -2.73
C GLY A 210 -31.52 28.48 -2.98
N LEU A 211 -31.96 29.42 -2.14
CA LEU A 211 -33.23 30.10 -2.32
C LEU A 211 -33.05 31.31 -3.24
N LYS A 212 -33.75 31.32 -4.37
CA LYS A 212 -33.86 32.49 -5.25
C LYS A 212 -34.96 33.42 -4.73
N THR A 213 -34.73 34.72 -4.79
CA THR A 213 -35.79 35.73 -4.62
C THR A 213 -36.42 36.05 -5.98
N ASP A 214 -37.73 36.24 -6.01
CA ASP A 214 -38.45 36.68 -7.21
C ASP A 214 -37.83 38.01 -7.70
N GLY A 215 -37.20 37.97 -8.87
CA GLY A 215 -36.47 39.11 -9.47
C GLY A 215 -35.02 38.81 -9.87
N ASP A 216 -34.40 37.73 -9.36
CA ASP A 216 -33.04 37.35 -9.76
C ASP A 216 -33.03 36.62 -11.10
N ALA A 217 -32.75 37.35 -12.19
CA ALA A 217 -32.55 36.78 -13.53
C ALA A 217 -31.28 35.92 -13.62
N ASN A 218 -30.29 36.16 -12.74
CA ASN A 218 -29.02 35.45 -12.75
C ASN A 218 -29.06 34.13 -11.96
N GLN A 219 -28.19 33.20 -12.36
CA GLN A 219 -27.95 31.98 -11.61
C GLN A 219 -27.31 32.32 -10.26
N LEU A 220 -27.78 31.68 -9.17
CA LEU A 220 -27.17 31.86 -7.86
C LEU A 220 -25.71 31.37 -7.88
N PRO A 221 -24.80 32.08 -7.21
CA PRO A 221 -23.43 31.63 -7.03
C PRO A 221 -23.38 30.32 -6.24
N THR A 222 -22.35 29.53 -6.50
CA THR A 222 -22.15 28.19 -5.93
C THR A 222 -20.88 28.17 -5.07
N ILE A 223 -21.00 27.65 -3.85
CA ILE A 223 -19.87 27.30 -3.00
C ILE A 223 -19.62 25.81 -3.18
N ALA A 224 -18.43 25.45 -3.64
CA ALA A 224 -17.98 24.06 -3.73
C ALA A 224 -17.23 23.68 -2.45
N ILE A 225 -17.64 22.59 -1.81
CA ILE A 225 -16.95 21.96 -0.69
C ILE A 225 -16.49 20.60 -1.20
N VAL A 226 -15.18 20.38 -1.23
CA VAL A 226 -14.58 19.22 -1.90
C VAL A 226 -13.57 18.51 -1.02
N ALA A 227 -13.50 17.19 -1.16
CA ALA A 227 -12.47 16.37 -0.53
C ALA A 227 -11.95 15.32 -1.53
N SER A 228 -10.66 15.03 -1.48
CA SER A 228 -10.07 13.90 -2.21
C SER A 228 -10.27 12.64 -1.39
N TYR A 229 -10.66 11.52 -2.02
CA TYR A 229 -10.83 10.25 -1.30
C TYR A 229 -9.75 9.21 -1.58
N ASP A 230 -8.84 9.49 -2.53
CA ASP A 230 -7.75 8.57 -2.86
C ASP A 230 -6.54 8.80 -1.96
N THR A 231 -5.86 7.71 -1.59
CA THR A 231 -4.65 7.71 -0.78
C THR A 231 -3.46 7.26 -1.64
N PHE A 232 -2.25 7.56 -1.18
CA PHE A 232 -1.03 7.13 -1.84
C PHE A 232 -0.02 6.70 -0.80
N GLY A 233 0.67 5.59 -1.07
CA GLY A 233 1.74 5.11 -0.22
C GLY A 233 2.61 4.11 -0.97
N ALA A 234 3.72 3.72 -0.35
CA ALA A 234 4.68 2.78 -0.92
C ALA A 234 4.02 1.48 -1.38
N SER A 235 3.10 0.91 -0.60
CA SER A 235 2.27 -0.20 -1.05
C SER A 235 0.79 0.23 -1.11
N PRO A 236 0.16 0.22 -2.31
CA PRO A 236 -1.24 0.61 -2.45
C PRO A 236 -2.20 -0.21 -1.58
N ALA A 237 -1.91 -1.51 -1.40
CA ALA A 237 -2.73 -2.42 -0.60
C ALA A 237 -2.66 -2.12 0.91
N LEU A 238 -1.63 -1.42 1.38
CA LEU A 238 -1.47 -1.00 2.77
C LEU A 238 -1.85 0.48 3.00
N SER A 239 -2.24 1.21 1.95
CA SER A 239 -2.53 2.65 2.02
C SER A 239 -3.97 2.93 2.45
N VAL A 240 -4.25 2.82 3.76
CA VAL A 240 -5.60 3.08 4.32
C VAL A 240 -5.96 4.57 4.42
N GLY A 241 -4.96 5.44 4.58
CA GLY A 241 -5.05 6.91 4.66
C GLY A 241 -6.19 7.52 5.47
N SER A 242 -6.60 6.88 6.57
CA SER A 242 -7.67 7.35 7.47
C SER A 242 -7.42 8.77 7.98
N ASP A 243 -6.20 9.08 8.41
CA ASP A 243 -5.83 10.40 8.95
C ASP A 243 -5.45 11.42 7.86
N SER A 244 -5.08 10.93 6.66
CA SER A 244 -4.80 11.78 5.50
C SER A 244 -6.10 12.27 4.85
N ASN A 245 -6.59 11.55 3.84
CA ASN A 245 -7.77 11.97 3.10
C ASN A 245 -9.08 11.47 3.70
N GLY A 246 -9.05 10.36 4.46
CA GLY A 246 -10.24 9.78 5.09
C GLY A 246 -10.98 10.75 6.00
N SER A 247 -10.25 11.50 6.83
CA SER A 247 -10.82 12.51 7.73
C SER A 247 -11.55 13.63 6.99
N GLY A 248 -11.03 14.08 5.85
CA GLY A 248 -11.68 15.07 4.98
C GLY A 248 -12.98 14.56 4.36
N ILE A 249 -13.04 13.28 3.98
CA ILE A 249 -14.26 12.64 3.48
C ILE A 249 -15.34 12.64 4.56
N VAL A 250 -14.99 12.21 5.77
CA VAL A 250 -15.93 12.14 6.91
C VAL A 250 -16.47 13.53 7.21
N ALA A 251 -15.60 14.54 7.29
CA ALA A 251 -16.00 15.93 7.49
C ALA A 251 -16.95 16.41 6.37
N LEU A 252 -16.64 16.13 5.11
CA LEU A 252 -17.50 16.51 3.98
C LEU A 252 -18.90 15.89 4.09
N LEU A 253 -18.98 14.60 4.39
CA LEU A 253 -20.25 13.88 4.48
C LEU A 253 -21.09 14.39 5.66
N GLU A 254 -20.47 14.69 6.80
CA GLU A 254 -21.17 15.29 7.94
C GLU A 254 -21.66 16.70 7.63
N ILE A 255 -20.83 17.53 6.98
CA ILE A 255 -21.22 18.87 6.53
C ILE A 255 -22.40 18.76 5.56
N ALA A 256 -22.34 17.85 4.58
CA ALA A 256 -23.42 17.61 3.63
C ALA A 256 -24.73 17.20 4.33
N ARG A 257 -24.66 16.32 5.35
CA ARG A 257 -25.81 15.91 6.16
C ARG A 257 -26.42 17.09 6.92
N LEU A 258 -25.60 17.90 7.59
CA LEU A 258 -26.05 19.07 8.34
C LEU A 258 -26.69 20.12 7.42
N PHE A 259 -26.07 20.41 6.26
CA PHE A 259 -26.63 21.35 5.29
C PHE A 259 -27.89 20.81 4.60
N SER A 260 -28.01 19.51 4.39
CA SER A 260 -29.25 18.91 3.88
C SER A 260 -30.42 19.18 4.82
N LEU A 261 -30.19 19.08 6.14
CA LEU A 261 -31.20 19.43 7.14
C LEU A 261 -31.49 20.94 7.13
N LEU A 262 -30.45 21.77 7.09
CA LEU A 262 -30.59 23.23 7.08
C LEU A 262 -31.31 23.75 5.83
N TYR A 263 -31.02 23.20 4.65
CA TYR A 263 -31.60 23.63 3.38
C TYR A 263 -32.98 23.02 3.12
N SER A 264 -33.43 22.08 3.96
CA SER A 264 -34.79 21.52 3.88
C SER A 264 -35.87 22.55 4.20
N ASN A 265 -35.57 23.51 5.08
CA ASN A 265 -36.48 24.58 5.46
C ASN A 265 -36.20 25.86 4.65
N PRO A 266 -37.19 26.40 3.91
CA PRO A 266 -37.03 27.63 3.14
C PRO A 266 -36.56 28.83 3.96
N LYS A 267 -36.88 28.90 5.25
CA LYS A 267 -36.50 30.03 6.13
C LYS A 267 -35.01 30.05 6.48
N THR A 268 -34.34 28.90 6.42
CA THR A 268 -32.92 28.74 6.76
C THR A 268 -32.06 28.51 5.52
N ARG A 269 -32.68 28.40 4.34
CA ARG A 269 -32.00 28.20 3.07
C ARG A 269 -31.26 29.48 2.65
N GLY A 270 -29.96 29.37 2.43
CA GLY A 270 -29.11 30.48 2.00
C GLY A 270 -29.33 30.89 0.54
N ARG A 271 -28.76 32.04 0.15
CA ARG A 271 -28.74 32.55 -1.24
C ARG A 271 -27.54 32.05 -2.06
N TYR A 272 -27.03 30.86 -1.74
CA TYR A 272 -25.94 30.19 -2.46
C TYR A 272 -26.35 28.75 -2.74
N ASN A 273 -25.90 28.22 -3.87
CA ASN A 273 -25.92 26.78 -4.09
C ASN A 273 -24.73 26.16 -3.36
N LEU A 274 -24.91 24.96 -2.80
CA LEU A 274 -23.82 24.19 -2.21
C LEU A 274 -23.54 22.96 -3.08
N LEU A 275 -22.29 22.83 -3.51
CA LEU A 275 -21.78 21.67 -4.24
C LEU A 275 -20.87 20.87 -3.31
N PHE A 276 -21.22 19.62 -3.08
CA PHE A 276 -20.37 18.66 -2.35
C PHE A 276 -19.70 17.76 -3.38
N GLY A 277 -18.37 17.68 -3.37
CA GLY A 277 -17.61 16.87 -4.32
C GLY A 277 -16.59 15.97 -3.63
N LEU A 278 -16.70 14.66 -3.86
CA LEU A 278 -15.65 13.69 -3.58
C LEU A 278 -14.91 13.40 -4.87
N THR A 279 -13.63 13.76 -4.92
CA THR A 279 -12.82 13.60 -6.12
C THR A 279 -11.81 12.48 -6.00
N SER A 280 -11.70 11.67 -7.05
CA SER A 280 -10.59 10.74 -7.25
C SER A 280 -9.38 11.47 -7.85
N GLY A 281 -8.24 10.79 -7.86
CA GLY A 281 -7.04 11.20 -8.55
C GLY A 281 -6.23 12.27 -7.83
N GLY A 282 -6.48 12.52 -6.53
CA GLY A 282 -5.75 13.52 -5.74
C GLY A 282 -4.24 13.32 -5.78
N PRO A 283 -3.71 12.17 -5.35
CA PRO A 283 -2.27 11.88 -5.40
C PRO A 283 -1.68 11.84 -6.81
N TYR A 284 -2.52 11.67 -7.83
CA TYR A 284 -2.11 11.66 -9.24
C TYR A 284 -2.22 13.06 -9.86
N ASN A 285 -1.65 14.06 -9.19
CA ASN A 285 -1.71 15.47 -9.57
C ASN A 285 -3.13 15.98 -9.83
N TYR A 286 -4.09 15.60 -8.98
CA TYR A 286 -5.49 16.02 -9.06
C TYR A 286 -6.16 15.73 -10.42
N ASN A 287 -5.73 14.67 -11.11
CA ASN A 287 -6.22 14.33 -12.45
C ASN A 287 -7.75 14.07 -12.45
N GLY A 288 -8.29 13.44 -11.41
CA GLY A 288 -9.73 13.22 -11.33
C GLY A 288 -10.52 14.52 -11.16
N THR A 289 -10.04 15.44 -10.31
CA THR A 289 -10.60 16.81 -10.20
C THR A 289 -10.49 17.57 -11.52
N GLN A 290 -9.37 17.47 -12.23
CA GLN A 290 -9.19 18.13 -13.52
C GLN A 290 -10.17 17.60 -14.58
N LYS A 291 -10.32 16.26 -14.69
CA LYS A 291 -11.29 15.62 -15.60
C LYS A 291 -12.72 16.03 -15.24
N TRP A 292 -13.04 16.07 -13.95
CA TRP A 292 -14.33 16.50 -13.45
C TRP A 292 -14.66 17.95 -13.83
N LEU A 293 -13.76 18.90 -13.58
CA LEU A 293 -13.96 20.30 -13.96
C LEU A 293 -14.09 20.47 -15.48
N ARG A 294 -13.39 19.67 -16.27
CA ARG A 294 -13.53 19.67 -17.74
C ARG A 294 -14.89 19.16 -18.21
N SER A 295 -15.51 18.25 -17.46
CA SER A 295 -16.84 17.72 -17.77
C SER A 295 -17.97 18.73 -17.57
N PHE A 296 -17.72 19.81 -16.81
CA PHE A 296 -18.70 20.86 -16.60
C PHE A 296 -18.82 21.79 -17.80
N ASP A 297 -20.03 22.26 -18.07
CA ASP A 297 -20.25 23.36 -19.01
C ASP A 297 -19.66 24.65 -18.45
N GLN A 298 -19.29 25.57 -19.34
CA GLN A 298 -18.65 26.84 -18.98
C GLN A 298 -19.50 27.64 -17.97
N ARG A 299 -20.83 27.71 -18.17
CA ARG A 299 -21.75 28.40 -17.25
C ARG A 299 -21.70 27.86 -15.83
N LEU A 300 -21.60 26.53 -15.67
CA LEU A 300 -21.57 25.92 -14.35
C LEU A 300 -20.22 26.18 -13.68
N ARG A 301 -19.12 26.14 -14.43
CA ARG A 301 -17.79 26.53 -13.94
C ARG A 301 -17.74 27.98 -13.47
N GLU A 302 -18.29 28.90 -14.26
CA GLU A 302 -18.34 30.33 -13.93
C GLU A 302 -19.28 30.62 -12.75
N SER A 303 -20.23 29.72 -12.46
CA SER A 303 -21.09 29.85 -11.29
C SER A 303 -20.44 29.46 -9.96
N ILE A 304 -19.27 28.81 -9.99
CA ILE A 304 -18.52 28.45 -8.76
C ILE A 304 -17.73 29.68 -8.33
N ASP A 305 -18.20 30.32 -7.26
CA ASP A 305 -17.60 31.54 -6.72
C ASP A 305 -16.49 31.22 -5.72
N TYR A 306 -16.69 30.17 -4.92
CA TYR A 306 -15.71 29.75 -3.91
C TYR A 306 -15.56 28.23 -3.86
N ALA A 307 -14.34 27.77 -3.56
CA ALA A 307 -14.03 26.35 -3.36
C ALA A 307 -13.30 26.14 -2.02
N ILE A 308 -13.85 25.28 -1.18
CA ILE A 308 -13.30 24.85 0.11
C ILE A 308 -12.79 23.43 -0.07
N CYS A 309 -11.49 23.23 0.09
CA CYS A 309 -10.88 21.91 0.03
C CYS A 309 -10.61 21.40 1.45
N LEU A 310 -11.21 20.26 1.81
CA LEU A 310 -11.01 19.60 3.09
C LEU A 310 -9.88 18.57 2.97
N ASN A 311 -8.88 18.67 3.85
CA ASN A 311 -7.70 17.80 3.84
C ASN A 311 -7.20 17.57 5.28
N SER A 312 -6.87 16.32 5.64
CA SER A 312 -6.23 15.93 6.90
C SER A 312 -6.74 16.64 8.16
N ILE A 313 -8.07 16.68 8.35
CA ILE A 313 -8.71 17.38 9.50
C ILE A 313 -8.72 16.49 10.75
N GLY A 314 -8.33 15.22 10.62
CA GLY A 314 -8.33 14.23 11.69
C GLY A 314 -7.12 14.28 12.63
N SER A 315 -6.14 15.17 12.39
CA SER A 315 -4.97 15.30 13.25
C SER A 315 -5.40 15.60 14.69
N TRP A 316 -4.63 15.09 15.65
CA TRP A 316 -4.89 15.23 17.08
C TRP A 316 -4.50 16.62 17.62
N ASP A 317 -4.02 17.50 16.74
CA ASP A 317 -3.69 18.87 17.08
C ASP A 317 -4.98 19.69 17.25
N ASN A 318 -5.02 20.57 18.25
CA ASN A 318 -6.17 21.43 18.52
C ASN A 318 -6.26 22.63 17.56
N GLU A 319 -5.52 22.60 16.46
CA GLU A 319 -5.35 23.72 15.54
C GLU A 319 -5.89 23.35 14.15
N LEU A 320 -6.67 24.26 13.56
CA LEU A 320 -7.17 24.12 12.19
C LEU A 320 -6.44 25.10 11.29
N TRP A 321 -5.68 24.56 10.34
CA TRP A 321 -4.91 25.36 9.39
C TRP A 321 -5.77 25.72 8.17
N ILE A 322 -5.76 27.00 7.80
CA ILE A 322 -6.44 27.50 6.60
C ILE A 322 -5.38 28.00 5.61
N HIS A 323 -5.36 27.41 4.42
CA HIS A 323 -4.49 27.83 3.33
C HIS A 323 -5.31 28.50 2.23
N VAL A 324 -4.84 29.65 1.74
CA VAL A 324 -5.47 30.34 0.62
C VAL A 324 -4.43 30.61 -0.46
N SER A 325 -4.78 30.26 -1.70
CA SER A 325 -3.89 30.36 -2.86
C SER A 325 -3.68 31.78 -3.38
N LYS A 326 -4.56 32.72 -3.01
CA LYS A 326 -4.52 34.13 -3.41
C LYS A 326 -4.76 35.00 -2.17
N PRO A 327 -4.01 36.09 -1.97
CA PRO A 327 -4.34 37.03 -0.91
C PRO A 327 -5.79 37.51 -1.08
N PRO A 328 -6.62 37.45 -0.04
CA PRO A 328 -8.03 37.79 -0.17
C PRO A 328 -8.17 39.27 -0.51
N GLU A 329 -8.93 39.59 -1.55
CA GLU A 329 -9.20 40.98 -1.93
C GLU A 329 -10.26 41.62 -1.02
N ASN A 330 -11.19 40.79 -0.50
CA ASN A 330 -12.26 41.22 0.38
C ASN A 330 -11.72 41.59 1.77
N ALA A 331 -11.97 42.84 2.20
CA ALA A 331 -11.53 43.38 3.48
C ALA A 331 -12.01 42.58 4.71
N TYR A 332 -13.20 41.99 4.67
CA TYR A 332 -13.71 41.14 5.76
C TYR A 332 -12.95 39.82 5.86
N ILE A 333 -12.55 39.25 4.71
CA ILE A 333 -11.76 38.03 4.68
C ILE A 333 -10.34 38.37 5.15
N LYS A 334 -9.74 39.49 4.73
CA LYS A 334 -8.47 39.98 5.27
C LYS A 334 -8.48 40.09 6.80
N GLN A 335 -9.58 40.55 7.39
CA GLN A 335 -9.69 40.67 8.85
C GLN A 335 -9.65 39.31 9.56
N ILE A 336 -10.19 38.25 8.96
CA ILE A 336 -10.05 36.87 9.46
C ILE A 336 -8.58 36.41 9.38
N PHE A 337 -7.85 36.84 8.35
CA PHE A 337 -6.41 36.54 8.21
C PHE A 337 -5.52 37.32 9.19
N GLU A 338 -5.83 38.58 9.45
CA GLU A 338 -5.00 39.47 10.27
C GLU A 338 -5.15 39.22 11.78
N VAL A 339 -6.29 38.68 12.22
CA VAL A 339 -6.54 38.37 13.64
C VAL A 339 -6.03 36.97 14.05
N SER A 340 -5.53 36.18 13.11
CA SER A 340 -5.12 34.78 13.33
C SER A 340 -3.60 34.58 13.50
N TRP A 341 -2.87 35.56 14.06
CA TRP A 341 -1.44 35.45 14.38
C TRP A 341 -1.15 35.70 15.86
#